data_AF-A0A133XDD9-F1
#
_entry.id   AF-A0A133XDD9-F1
#
_cell.length_a   1.000
_cell.length_b   1.000
_cell.length_c   1.000
_cell.angle_alpha   90.00
_cell.angle_beta   90.00
_cell.angle_gamma   90.00
#
_symmetry.space_group_name_H-M   'P 1'
#
loop_
_entity.id
_entity.type
_entity.pdbx_description
1 polymer ?
#
loop_
_entity_poly.entity_id
_entity_poly.type
_entity_poly.pdbx_seq_one_letter_code
_entity_poly.pdbx_strand_id
1 'polypeptide(L)'
;MQGSAINANRLTDLGKRLYARRKETVERSFADAKELHGHRYARFRGLAKVQAQCLLSAACQNMKKMALLLARKAAALLLKILARTQFSAQSARYRWQVGFLQANFTIRLVSS
;
A
#
# COMPACT_ATOMS: atom_id res chain seq x y z
N MET A 1 23.55 -14.73 16.69
CA MET A 1 22.67 -15.90 16.90
C MET A 1 21.23 -15.47 17.26
N GLN A 2 20.53 -14.72 16.38
CA GLN A 2 19.10 -14.32 16.57
C GLN A 2 18.13 -15.14 15.70
N GLY A 3 18.65 -15.99 14.81
CA GLY A 3 17.84 -16.74 13.85
C GLY A 3 16.96 -17.84 14.47
N SER A 4 17.34 -18.43 15.61
CA SER A 4 16.58 -19.49 16.26
C SER A 4 15.26 -18.99 16.86
N ALA A 5 15.26 -17.82 17.48
CA ALA A 5 14.06 -17.20 18.06
C ALA A 5 13.07 -16.76 16.97
N ILE A 6 13.56 -16.19 15.86
CA ILE A 6 12.71 -15.82 14.71
C ILE A 6 12.10 -17.05 14.04
N ASN A 7 12.84 -18.15 13.96
CA ASN A 7 12.33 -19.41 13.42
C ASN A 7 11.22 -20.03 14.28
N ALA A 8 11.19 -19.78 15.59
CA ALA A 8 10.10 -20.22 16.45
C ALA A 8 8.77 -19.53 16.10
N ASN A 9 8.80 -18.31 15.54
CA ASN A 9 7.58 -17.58 15.14
C ASN A 9 6.74 -18.32 14.10
N ARG A 10 7.34 -19.21 13.29
CA ARG A 10 6.59 -20.01 12.30
C ARG A 10 5.63 -21.02 12.95
N LEU A 11 5.90 -21.39 14.20
CA LEU A 11 5.09 -22.36 14.97
C LEU A 11 3.90 -21.69 15.66
N THR A 12 3.93 -20.36 15.83
CA THR A 12 2.81 -19.59 16.38
C THR A 12 1.62 -19.60 15.43
N ASP A 13 0.40 -19.45 15.94
CA ASP A 13 -0.81 -19.42 15.11
C ASP A 13 -0.82 -18.24 14.12
N LEU A 14 -0.29 -17.09 14.53
CA LEU A 14 -0.07 -15.95 13.64
C LEU A 14 0.92 -16.29 12.53
N GLY A 15 2.04 -16.95 12.87
CA GLY A 15 3.03 -17.40 11.91
C GLY A 15 2.45 -18.38 10.88
N LYS A 16 1.66 -19.37 11.33
CA LYS A 16 0.98 -20.33 10.45
C LYS A 16 0.00 -19.64 9.50
N ARG A 17 -0.83 -18.72 10.01
CA ARG A 17 -1.78 -17.94 9.18
C ARG A 17 -1.07 -17.06 8.16
N LEU A 18 0.00 -16.39 8.56
CA LEU A 18 0.82 -15.58 7.65
C LEU A 18 1.51 -16.45 6.60
N TYR A 19 2.07 -17.59 7.00
CA TYR A 19 2.73 -18.53 6.09
C TYR A 19 1.74 -19.08 5.06
N ALA A 20 0.50 -19.39 5.46
CA ALA A 20 -0.55 -19.87 4.56
C ALA A 20 -0.84 -18.89 3.41
N ARG A 21 -0.87 -17.58 3.69
CA ARG A 21 -1.01 -16.55 2.62
C ARG A 21 0.28 -16.34 1.84
N ARG A 22 1.43 -16.36 2.53
CA ARG A 22 2.73 -16.14 1.88
C ARG A 22 3.06 -17.24 0.89
N LYS A 23 2.77 -18.51 1.20
CA LYS A 23 3.11 -19.64 0.33
C LYS A 23 2.60 -19.42 -1.09
N GLU A 24 1.34 -19.04 -1.26
CA GLU A 24 0.73 -18.79 -2.57
C GLU A 24 1.41 -17.63 -3.31
N THR A 25 1.64 -16.50 -2.62
CA THR A 25 2.28 -15.33 -3.24
C THR A 25 3.76 -15.57 -3.57
N VAL A 26 4.44 -16.41 -2.79
CA VAL A 26 5.84 -16.77 -2.96
C VAL A 26 5.99 -17.66 -4.19
N GLU A 27 5.17 -18.70 -4.33
CA GLU A 27 5.17 -19.56 -5.53
C GLU A 27 4.96 -18.75 -6.81
N ARG A 28 4.00 -17.81 -6.79
CA ARG A 28 3.74 -16.94 -7.96
C ARG A 28 4.93 -16.05 -8.29
N SER A 29 5.59 -15.47 -7.28
CA SER A 29 6.80 -14.65 -7.46
C SER A 29 7.97 -15.47 -8.03
N PHE A 30 8.12 -16.73 -7.59
CA PHE A 30 9.13 -17.63 -8.14
C PHE A 30 8.84 -18.03 -9.59
N ALA A 31 7.56 -18.28 -9.93
CA ALA A 31 7.15 -18.53 -11.31
C ALA A 31 7.46 -17.32 -12.23
N ASP A 32 7.09 -16.11 -11.80
CA ASP A 32 7.36 -14.88 -12.54
C ASP A 32 8.87 -14.65 -12.69
N ALA A 33 9.66 -14.88 -11.64
CA ALA A 33 11.11 -14.79 -11.72
C ALA A 33 11.68 -15.81 -12.71
N LYS A 34 11.16 -17.04 -12.71
CA LYS A 34 11.62 -18.13 -13.57
C LYS A 34 11.43 -17.83 -15.05
N GLU A 35 10.28 -17.27 -15.41
CA GLU A 35 9.94 -16.92 -16.79
C GLU A 35 10.56 -15.59 -17.23
N LEU A 36 10.46 -14.53 -16.41
CA LEU A 36 10.86 -13.17 -16.82
C LEU A 36 12.36 -12.87 -16.65
N HIS A 37 13.04 -13.56 -15.72
CA HIS A 37 14.45 -13.30 -15.41
C HIS A 37 15.39 -14.45 -15.84
N GLY A 38 14.85 -15.39 -16.62
CA GLY A 38 15.65 -16.44 -17.26
C GLY A 38 16.21 -17.47 -16.29
N HIS A 39 15.57 -17.70 -15.13
CA HIS A 39 16.01 -18.72 -14.17
C HIS A 39 15.64 -20.16 -14.60
N ARG A 40 15.10 -20.37 -15.81
CA ARG A 40 14.92 -21.72 -16.39
C ARG A 40 16.24 -22.46 -16.59
N TYR A 41 17.32 -21.73 -16.88
CA TYR A 41 18.64 -22.30 -17.12
C TYR A 41 19.71 -21.54 -16.34
N ALA A 42 20.76 -22.25 -15.90
CA ALA A 42 21.92 -21.62 -15.29
C ALA A 42 22.71 -20.85 -16.36
N ARG A 43 22.43 -19.55 -16.49
CA ARG A 43 23.07 -18.68 -17.50
C ARG A 43 24.55 -18.42 -17.20
N PHE A 44 24.95 -18.45 -15.93
CA PHE A 44 26.33 -18.24 -15.50
C PHE A 44 26.98 -19.53 -15.01
N ARG A 45 28.29 -19.66 -15.23
CA ARG A 45 29.09 -20.77 -14.69
C ARG A 45 29.50 -20.48 -13.24
N GLY A 46 29.28 -21.46 -12.36
CA GLY A 46 29.62 -21.41 -10.94
C GLY A 46 28.49 -20.90 -10.04
N LEU A 47 28.37 -21.48 -8.85
CA LEU A 47 27.29 -21.22 -7.89
C LEU A 47 27.20 -19.75 -7.49
N ALA A 48 28.33 -19.11 -7.22
CA ALA A 48 28.36 -17.70 -6.78
C ALA A 48 27.70 -16.76 -7.78
N LYS A 49 27.91 -16.96 -9.09
CA LYS A 49 27.34 -16.09 -10.13
C LYS A 49 25.84 -16.35 -10.34
N VAL A 50 25.40 -17.61 -10.26
CA VAL A 50 23.97 -17.96 -10.31
C VAL A 50 23.23 -17.42 -9.08
N GLN A 51 23.85 -17.51 -7.90
CA GLN A 51 23.30 -16.93 -6.67
C GLN A 51 23.20 -15.41 -6.76
N ALA A 52 24.23 -14.72 -7.26
CA ALA A 52 24.20 -13.28 -7.47
C ALA A 52 23.04 -12.85 -8.39
N GLN A 53 22.81 -13.56 -9.50
CA GLN A 53 21.68 -13.31 -10.39
C GLN A 53 20.34 -13.47 -9.66
N CYS A 54 20.17 -14.57 -8.91
CA CYS A 54 18.94 -14.84 -8.16
C CYS A 54 18.66 -13.77 -7.11
N LEU A 55 19.68 -13.43 -6.31
CA LEU A 55 19.56 -12.43 -5.25
C LEU A 55 19.27 -11.03 -5.81
N LEU A 56 19.91 -10.65 -6.92
CA LEU A 56 19.64 -9.38 -7.59
C LEU A 56 18.21 -9.31 -8.13
N SER A 57 17.75 -10.35 -8.82
CA SER A 57 16.36 -10.44 -9.30
C SER A 57 15.37 -10.31 -8.15
N ALA A 58 15.58 -11.04 -7.05
CA ALA A 58 14.73 -10.98 -5.87
C ALA A 58 14.74 -9.59 -5.23
N ALA A 59 15.90 -8.94 -5.12
CA ALA A 59 16.02 -7.57 -4.60
C ALA A 59 15.22 -6.58 -5.45
N CYS A 60 15.35 -6.64 -6.77
CA CYS A 60 14.58 -5.80 -7.69
C CYS A 60 13.07 -6.01 -7.56
N GLN A 61 12.61 -7.26 -7.48
CA GLN A 61 11.20 -7.59 -7.27
C GLN A 61 10.67 -7.05 -5.93
N ASN A 62 11.47 -7.17 -4.86
CA ASN A 62 11.11 -6.62 -3.55
C ASN A 62 11.00 -5.09 -3.58
N MET A 63 11.95 -4.40 -4.22
CA MET A 63 11.90 -2.94 -4.38
C MET A 63 10.66 -2.50 -5.18
N LYS A 64 10.35 -3.18 -6.30
CA LYS A 64 9.14 -2.92 -7.09
C LYS A 64 7.88 -3.08 -6.25
N LYS A 65 7.79 -4.14 -5.44
CA LYS A 65 6.64 -4.39 -4.56
C LYS A 65 6.48 -3.27 -3.53
N MET A 66 7.57 -2.84 -2.90
CA MET A 66 7.52 -1.74 -1.92
C MET A 66 7.10 -0.43 -2.55
N ALA A 67 7.65 -0.07 -3.71
CA ALA A 67 7.28 1.13 -4.46
C ALA A 67 5.78 1.14 -4.81
N LEU A 68 5.25 0.02 -5.32
CA LEU A 68 3.82 -0.11 -5.65
C LEU A 68 2.93 0.01 -4.41
N LEU A 69 3.32 -0.56 -3.27
CA LEU A 69 2.56 -0.44 -2.03
C LEU A 69 2.55 1.00 -1.51
N LEU A 70 3.69 1.70 -1.57
CA LEU A 70 3.79 3.10 -1.16
C LEU A 70 2.96 4.01 -2.07
N ALA A 71 3.04 3.83 -3.39
CA ALA A 71 2.23 4.59 -4.34
C ALA A 71 0.72 4.43 -4.08
N ARG A 72 0.25 3.20 -3.85
CA ARG A 72 -1.16 2.93 -3.53
C ARG A 72 -1.59 3.58 -2.21
N LYS A 73 -0.73 3.54 -1.19
CA LYS A 73 -1.00 4.20 0.10
C LYS A 73 -1.06 5.72 -0.04
N ALA A 74 -0.13 6.31 -0.79
CA ALA A 74 -0.11 7.75 -1.06
C ALA A 74 -1.39 8.19 -1.80
N ALA A 75 -1.78 7.47 -2.86
CA ALA A 75 -3.02 7.76 -3.59
C ALA A 75 -4.26 7.65 -2.68
N ALA A 76 -4.35 6.62 -1.85
CA ALA A 76 -5.46 6.45 -0.90
C ALA A 76 -5.48 7.57 0.16
N LEU A 77 -4.32 8.01 0.64
CA LEU A 77 -4.22 9.14 1.57
C LEU A 77 -4.68 10.44 0.92
N LEU A 78 -4.22 10.70 -0.31
CA LEU A 78 -4.57 11.89 -1.07
C LEU A 78 -6.07 11.96 -1.32
N LEU A 79 -6.70 10.84 -1.71
CA LEU A 79 -8.15 10.75 -1.86
C LEU A 79 -8.90 11.07 -0.55
N LYS A 80 -8.42 10.58 0.60
CA LYS A 80 -9.02 10.87 1.91
C LYS A 80 -8.92 12.35 2.28
N ILE A 81 -7.78 12.98 1.99
CA ILE A 81 -7.58 14.41 2.24
C ILE A 81 -8.55 15.22 1.38
N LEU A 82 -8.61 14.94 0.07
CA LEU A 82 -9.51 15.63 -0.85
C LEU A 82 -10.99 15.50 -0.46
N ALA A 83 -11.41 14.29 -0.07
CA ALA A 83 -12.77 14.05 0.41
C ALA A 83 -13.08 14.85 1.68
N ARG A 84 -12.13 14.91 2.63
CA ARG A 84 -12.28 15.70 3.87
C ARG A 84 -12.36 17.19 3.58
N THR A 85 -11.55 17.71 2.65
CA THR A 85 -11.58 19.12 2.27
C THR A 85 -12.88 19.48 1.54
N GLN A 86 -13.39 18.61 0.66
CA GLN A 86 -14.67 18.83 -0.02
C GLN A 86 -15.84 18.87 0.97
N PHE A 87 -15.90 17.95 1.92
CA PHE A 87 -16.93 17.95 2.96
C PHE A 87 -16.88 19.22 3.84
N SER A 88 -15.67 19.67 4.20
CA SER A 88 -15.49 20.93 4.96
C SER A 88 -15.89 22.17 4.16
N ALA A 89 -15.57 22.23 2.86
CA ALA A 89 -15.93 23.34 1.99
C ALA A 89 -17.44 23.40 1.72
N GLN A 90 -18.08 22.23 1.53
CA GLN A 90 -19.51 22.12 1.31
C GLN A 90 -20.29 22.54 2.57
N SER A 91 -19.92 22.03 3.75
CA SER A 91 -20.55 22.41 5.02
C SER A 91 -20.35 23.88 5.39
N ALA A 92 -19.19 24.47 5.08
CA ALA A 92 -18.96 25.91 5.23
C ALA A 92 -19.86 26.74 4.29
N ARG A 93 -19.99 26.36 3.02
CA ARG A 93 -20.88 27.03 2.05
C ARG A 93 -22.35 26.95 2.44
N TYR A 94 -22.83 25.79 2.90
CA TYR A 94 -24.19 25.66 3.42
C TYR A 94 -24.39 26.59 4.64
N ARG A 95 -23.46 26.61 5.60
CA ARG A 95 -23.55 27.46 6.79
C ARG A 95 -23.59 28.97 6.46
N TRP A 96 -22.79 29.43 5.49
CA TRP A 96 -22.83 30.81 5.01
C TRP A 96 -24.15 31.15 4.31
N GLN A 97 -24.69 30.26 3.48
CA GLN A 97 -25.99 30.48 2.83
C GLN A 97 -27.12 30.59 3.84
N VAL A 98 -27.19 29.68 4.81
CA VAL A 98 -28.25 29.71 5.83
C VAL A 98 -28.11 30.96 6.71
N GLY A 99 -26.88 31.35 7.08
CA GLY A 99 -26.63 32.58 7.84
C GLY A 99 -27.02 33.85 7.09
N PHE A 100 -26.76 33.92 5.78
CA PHE A 100 -27.17 35.05 4.94
C PHE A 100 -28.70 35.14 4.79
N LEU A 101 -29.39 34.00 4.63
CA LEU A 101 -30.86 33.95 4.56
C LEU A 101 -31.51 34.39 5.88
N GLN A 102 -30.97 33.95 7.03
CA GLN A 102 -31.44 34.36 8.36
C GLN A 102 -31.26 35.86 8.57
N ALA A 103 -30.08 36.41 8.26
CA ALA A 103 -29.79 37.84 8.45
C ALA A 103 -30.69 38.74 7.59
N ASN A 104 -30.94 38.36 6.32
CA ASN A 104 -31.85 39.10 5.45
C ASN A 104 -33.31 39.02 5.90
N PHE A 105 -33.73 37.90 6.51
CA PHE A 105 -35.06 37.75 7.09
C PHE A 105 -35.25 38.63 8.33
N THR A 106 -34.24 38.70 9.22
CA THR A 106 -34.29 39.53 10.43
C THR A 106 -34.31 41.04 10.13
N ILE A 107 -33.52 41.49 9.15
CA ILE A 107 -33.50 42.91 8.70
C ILE A 107 -34.88 43.34 8.19
N ARG A 108 -35.57 42.44 7.48
CA ARG A 108 -36.90 42.71 6.91
C ARG A 108 -38.01 42.80 7.96
N LEU A 109 -37.84 42.18 9.13
CA LEU A 109 -38.80 42.20 10.25
C LEU A 109 -38.61 43.39 11.20
N VAL A 110 -37.39 43.93 11.31
CA VAL A 110 -37.08 45.12 12.14
C VAL A 110 -37.42 46.45 11.45
N SER A 111 -37.65 46.42 10.13
CA SER A 111 -37.96 47.62 9.33
C SER A 111 -39.47 47.80 9.04
N SER A 112 -40.35 47.13 9.79
CA SER A 112 -41.82 47.17 9.64
C SER A 112 -42.51 47.76 10.87
#